data_AF-A0A6C0IGJ4-F1
#
_entry.id   AF-A0A6C0IGJ4-F1
#
_cell.length_a   1.000
_cell.length_b   1.000
_cell.length_c   1.000
_cell.angle_alpha   90.00
_cell.angle_beta   90.00
_cell.angle_gamma   90.00
#
_symmetry.space_group_name_H-M   'P 1'
#
loop_
_entity.id
_entity.type
_entity.pdbx_description
1 polymer ?
#
loop_
_entity_poly.entity_id
_entity_poly.type
_entity_poly.pdbx_seq_one_letter_code
_entity_poly.pdbx_strand_id
1 'polypeptide(L)'
;MESPQNHIWGPALWTLLHSSAERIGLQQLKRLPQEESRIWINLLSSLRYSLPCPLCKKHFTAYFSNNPIVHVEKDSIREWLFQLHERVNQQTSKPYTITIDALPEIYGIPFQYTVYSKTVSTHMILAMRKGWCSREDVQRTIRCMEEIRRFYDFF
;
A
#
# COMPACT_ATOMS: atom_id res chain seq x y z
N MET A 1 10.20 14.80 -14.62
CA MET A 1 10.12 13.37 -14.98
C MET A 1 8.85 13.10 -15.76
N GLU A 2 8.96 12.48 -16.94
CA GLU A 2 7.81 12.24 -17.83
C GLU A 2 7.20 10.84 -17.73
N SER A 3 7.74 9.96 -16.87
CA SER A 3 7.29 8.58 -16.70
C SER A 3 7.41 8.15 -15.24
N PRO A 4 6.56 7.23 -14.74
CA PRO A 4 6.71 6.67 -13.41
C PRO A 4 8.05 5.93 -13.23
N GLN A 5 8.70 6.10 -12.07
CA GLN A 5 9.91 5.38 -11.69
C GLN A 5 9.69 4.42 -10.53
N ASN A 6 9.80 3.12 -10.81
CA ASN A 6 9.58 2.04 -9.82
C ASN A 6 10.45 2.16 -8.57
N HIS A 7 11.69 2.63 -8.70
CA HIS A 7 12.60 2.82 -7.56
C HIS A 7 12.24 4.02 -6.67
N ILE A 8 11.30 4.87 -7.09
CA ILE A 8 10.79 5.99 -6.28
C ILE A 8 9.43 5.62 -5.67
N TRP A 9 8.44 5.29 -6.49
CA TRP A 9 7.09 5.03 -5.98
C TRP A 9 6.96 3.68 -5.26
N GLY A 10 7.77 2.68 -5.64
CA GLY A 10 7.74 1.35 -5.04
C GLY A 10 8.11 1.38 -3.55
N PRO A 11 9.31 1.87 -3.19
CA PRO A 11 9.68 2.05 -1.79
C PRO A 11 8.70 2.96 -1.03
N ALA A 12 8.23 4.04 -1.65
CA ALA A 12 7.26 4.93 -1.02
C ALA A 12 5.93 4.22 -0.69
N LEU A 13 5.42 3.37 -1.60
CA LEU A 13 4.23 2.58 -1.36
C LEU A 13 4.45 1.52 -0.27
N TRP A 14 5.61 0.85 -0.26
CA TRP A 14 5.92 -0.12 0.79
C TRP A 14 5.99 0.52 2.17
N THR A 15 6.69 1.66 2.29
CA THR A 15 6.73 2.41 3.55
C THR A 15 5.34 2.87 3.97
N LEU A 16 4.53 3.39 3.02
CA LEU A 16 3.15 3.78 3.30
C LEU A 16 2.33 2.62 3.88
N LEU A 17 2.32 1.46 3.19
CA LEU A 17 1.49 0.32 3.58
C LEU A 17 1.98 -0.35 4.87
N HIS A 18 3.27 -0.64 5.00
CA HIS A 18 3.79 -1.30 6.20
C HIS A 18 3.68 -0.40 7.43
N SER A 19 4.00 0.91 7.32
CA SER A 19 3.83 1.83 8.45
C SER A 19 2.36 2.03 8.81
N SER A 20 1.46 2.08 7.85
CA SER A 20 0.01 2.10 8.14
C SER A 20 -0.45 0.81 8.81
N ALA A 21 0.05 -0.35 8.39
CA ALA A 21 -0.30 -1.64 9.00
C ALA A 21 0.07 -1.70 10.48
N GLU A 22 1.22 -1.13 10.87
CA GLU A 22 1.64 -1.06 12.27
C GLU A 22 0.73 -0.20 13.17
N ARG A 23 -0.20 0.56 12.57
CA ARG A 23 -1.10 1.48 13.26
C ARG A 23 -2.56 1.03 13.26
N ILE A 24 -2.88 -0.09 12.60
CA ILE A 24 -4.25 -0.65 12.58
C ILE A 24 -4.74 -0.84 14.01
N GLY A 25 -5.93 -0.33 14.30
CA GLY A 25 -6.55 -0.45 15.62
C GLY A 25 -5.95 0.43 16.73
N LEU A 26 -5.00 1.33 16.42
CA LEU A 26 -4.49 2.29 17.40
C LEU A 26 -5.57 3.34 17.76
N GLN A 27 -6.20 3.08 18.91
CA GLN A 27 -7.03 3.88 19.83
C GLN A 27 -7.80 5.15 19.38
N GLN A 28 -7.30 6.03 18.51
CA GLN A 28 -7.91 7.35 18.31
C GLN A 28 -9.28 7.30 17.61
N LEU A 29 -9.65 6.18 16.97
CA LEU A 29 -10.97 5.98 16.37
C LEU A 29 -11.54 4.57 16.65
N LYS A 30 -11.41 4.06 17.89
CA LYS A 30 -12.11 2.83 18.35
C LYS A 30 -13.62 2.80 18.06
N ARG A 31 -14.21 3.93 17.67
CA ARG A 31 -15.63 4.09 17.29
C ARG A 31 -15.96 3.67 15.86
N LEU A 32 -14.97 3.46 14.98
CA LEU A 32 -15.18 3.09 13.57
C LEU A 32 -14.30 1.93 13.03
N PRO A 33 -14.08 0.80 13.76
CA PRO A 33 -13.23 -0.31 13.27
C PRO A 33 -13.68 -0.89 11.93
N GLN A 34 -14.99 -0.94 11.69
CA GLN A 34 -15.56 -1.43 10.45
C GLN A 34 -15.23 -0.51 9.27
N GLU A 35 -15.12 0.81 9.50
CA GLU A 35 -14.71 1.75 8.45
C GLU A 35 -13.23 1.61 8.11
N GLU A 36 -12.36 1.54 9.11
CA GLU A 36 -10.92 1.32 8.90
C GLU A 36 -10.69 0.05 8.06
N SER A 37 -11.35 -1.04 8.43
CA SER A 37 -11.29 -2.32 7.72
C SER A 37 -11.77 -2.20 6.27
N ARG A 38 -12.92 -1.53 6.06
CA ARG A 38 -13.49 -1.28 4.73
C ARG A 38 -12.53 -0.46 3.87
N ILE A 39 -11.88 0.56 4.42
CA ILE A 39 -10.96 1.43 3.70
C ILE A 39 -9.70 0.66 3.31
N TRP A 40 -9.14 -0.17 4.19
CA TRP A 40 -7.99 -1.04 3.88
C TRP A 40 -8.27 -2.00 2.72
N ILE A 41 -9.41 -2.71 2.78
CA ILE A 41 -9.82 -3.63 1.71
C ILE A 41 -9.97 -2.88 0.39
N ASN A 42 -10.61 -1.70 0.42
CA ASN A 42 -10.78 -0.88 -0.77
C ASN A 42 -9.45 -0.36 -1.32
N LEU A 43 -8.54 0.09 -0.45
CA LEU A 43 -7.21 0.56 -0.84
C LEU A 43 -6.44 -0.57 -1.53
N LEU A 44 -6.26 -1.72 -0.87
CA LEU A 44 -5.49 -2.84 -1.42
C LEU A 44 -6.15 -3.42 -2.68
N SER A 45 -7.49 -3.49 -2.73
CA SER A 45 -8.22 -3.90 -3.93
C SER A 45 -8.02 -2.94 -5.11
N SER A 46 -7.97 -1.63 -4.85
CA SER A 46 -7.81 -0.60 -5.89
C SER A 46 -6.41 -0.61 -6.53
N LEU A 47 -5.37 -1.02 -5.79
CA LEU A 47 -3.99 -1.14 -6.30
C LEU A 47 -3.87 -2.11 -7.49
N ARG A 48 -4.77 -3.08 -7.62
CA ARG A 48 -4.84 -3.97 -8.81
C ARG A 48 -4.89 -3.19 -10.12
N TYR A 49 -5.48 -2.00 -10.11
CA TYR A 49 -5.76 -1.22 -11.31
C TYR A 49 -4.94 0.06 -11.41
N SER A 50 -4.37 0.54 -10.30
CA SER A 50 -3.73 1.86 -10.21
C SER A 50 -2.21 1.84 -9.99
N LEU A 51 -1.57 0.68 -9.76
CA LEU A 51 -0.10 0.66 -9.65
C LEU A 51 0.54 1.24 -10.93
N PRO A 52 1.52 2.15 -10.82
CA PRO A 52 2.03 2.91 -11.95
C PRO A 52 3.08 2.12 -12.76
N CYS A 53 2.85 0.83 -12.94
CA CYS A 53 3.62 -0.08 -13.79
C CYS A 53 2.72 -1.25 -14.25
N PRO A 54 2.55 -1.49 -15.56
CA PRO A 54 1.69 -2.57 -16.08
C PRO A 54 2.07 -3.96 -15.56
N LEU A 55 3.37 -4.27 -15.48
CA LEU A 55 3.85 -5.56 -14.99
C LEU A 55 3.56 -5.74 -13.48
N CYS A 56 3.82 -4.71 -12.68
CA CYS A 56 3.50 -4.73 -11.25
C CYS A 56 1.99 -4.92 -11.03
N LYS A 57 1.12 -4.27 -11.82
CA LYS A 57 -0.33 -4.49 -11.77
C LYS A 57 -0.71 -5.93 -12.05
N LYS A 58 -0.15 -6.53 -13.10
CA LYS A 58 -0.39 -7.94 -13.44
C LYS A 58 -0.02 -8.86 -12.28
N HIS A 59 1.17 -8.69 -11.71
CA HIS A 59 1.66 -9.53 -10.61
C HIS A 59 0.86 -9.32 -9.32
N PHE A 60 0.59 -8.07 -8.95
CA PHE A 60 -0.21 -7.75 -7.78
C PHE A 60 -1.65 -8.26 -7.90
N THR A 61 -2.27 -8.11 -9.07
CA THR A 61 -3.61 -8.64 -9.35
C THR A 61 -3.64 -10.16 -9.21
N ALA A 62 -2.67 -10.86 -9.78
CA ALA A 62 -2.56 -12.31 -9.64
C ALA A 62 -2.34 -12.74 -8.18
N TYR A 63 -1.51 -12.02 -7.41
CA TYR A 63 -1.32 -12.30 -6.00
C TYR A 63 -2.61 -12.07 -5.19
N PHE A 64 -3.24 -10.91 -5.35
CA PHE A 64 -4.44 -10.53 -4.63
C PHE A 64 -5.61 -11.49 -4.90
N SER A 65 -5.79 -11.92 -6.16
CA SER A 65 -6.85 -12.90 -6.48
C SER A 65 -6.63 -14.27 -5.84
N ASN A 66 -5.38 -14.69 -5.63
CA ASN A 66 -5.06 -15.96 -4.98
C ASN A 66 -5.01 -15.85 -3.45
N ASN A 67 -4.80 -14.65 -2.92
CA ASN A 67 -4.66 -14.38 -1.49
C ASN A 67 -5.59 -13.22 -1.12
N PRO A 68 -6.92 -13.39 -1.19
CA PRO A 68 -7.85 -12.34 -0.84
C PRO A 68 -7.74 -12.00 0.65
N ILE A 69 -7.96 -10.73 0.97
CA ILE A 69 -7.95 -10.25 2.36
C ILE A 69 -9.32 -10.54 2.96
N VAL A 70 -9.36 -11.45 3.93
CA VAL A 70 -10.61 -11.89 4.58
C VAL A 70 -10.89 -11.09 5.85
N HIS A 71 -9.84 -10.74 6.60
CA HIS A 71 -9.92 -10.04 7.88
C HIS A 71 -8.87 -8.93 7.96
N VAL A 72 -9.27 -7.76 8.44
CA VAL A 72 -8.38 -6.62 8.67
C VAL A 72 -8.11 -6.50 10.16
N GLU A 73 -7.00 -7.06 10.57
CA GLU A 73 -6.39 -6.87 11.88
C GLU A 73 -4.92 -6.52 11.66
N LYS A 74 -4.28 -5.96 12.69
CA LYS A 74 -2.88 -5.53 12.60
C LYS A 74 -1.98 -6.67 12.09
N ASP A 75 -2.06 -7.82 12.73
CA ASP A 75 -1.18 -8.95 12.44
C ASP A 75 -1.54 -9.61 11.09
N SER A 76 -2.83 -9.68 10.74
CA SER A 76 -3.26 -10.25 9.45
C SER A 76 -2.79 -9.40 8.26
N ILE A 77 -2.89 -8.07 8.34
CA ILE A 77 -2.41 -7.18 7.28
C ILE A 77 -0.88 -7.15 7.24
N ARG A 78 -0.21 -7.17 8.40
CA ARG A 78 1.25 -7.26 8.47
C ARG A 78 1.74 -8.51 7.74
N GLU A 79 1.20 -9.68 8.07
CA GLU A 79 1.59 -10.95 7.46
C GLU A 79 1.30 -10.95 5.96
N TRP A 80 0.12 -10.49 5.55
CA TRP A 80 -0.28 -10.44 4.14
C TRP A 80 0.66 -9.56 3.30
N LEU A 81 1.03 -8.37 3.81
CA LEU A 81 1.97 -7.48 3.15
C LEU A 81 3.38 -8.06 3.12
N PHE A 82 3.82 -8.70 4.20
CA PHE A 82 5.12 -9.37 4.26
C PHE A 82 5.21 -10.46 3.18
N GLN A 83 4.25 -11.39 3.14
CA GLN A 83 4.22 -12.47 2.15
C GLN A 83 4.18 -11.94 0.70
N LEU A 84 3.44 -10.85 0.46
CA LEU A 84 3.42 -10.19 -0.84
C LEU A 84 4.81 -9.63 -1.21
N HIS A 85 5.46 -8.93 -0.27
CA HIS A 85 6.78 -8.34 -0.48
C HIS A 85 7.83 -9.42 -0.72
N GLU A 86 7.76 -10.54 0.02
CA GLU A 86 8.63 -11.70 -0.17
C GLU A 86 8.48 -12.31 -1.57
N ARG A 87 7.24 -12.44 -2.06
CA ARG A 87 7.01 -12.89 -3.44
C ARG A 87 7.62 -11.93 -4.47
N VAL A 88 7.55 -10.62 -4.23
CA VAL A 88 8.19 -9.62 -5.10
C VAL A 88 9.72 -9.74 -5.03
N ASN A 89 10.28 -9.97 -3.84
CA ASN A 89 11.72 -10.18 -3.65
C ASN A 89 12.21 -11.41 -4.43
N GLN A 90 11.50 -12.54 -4.35
CA GLN A 90 11.78 -13.74 -5.16
C GLN A 90 11.80 -13.42 -6.66
N GLN A 91 10.74 -12.79 -7.15
CA GLN A 91 10.58 -12.48 -8.58
C GLN A 91 11.63 -11.50 -9.11
N THR A 92 12.18 -10.66 -8.23
CA THR A 92 13.19 -9.65 -8.57
C THR A 92 14.60 -10.04 -8.13
N SER A 93 14.80 -11.27 -7.64
CA SER A 93 16.08 -11.78 -7.12
C SER A 93 16.70 -10.86 -6.07
N LYS A 94 15.89 -10.19 -5.27
CA LYS A 94 16.34 -9.39 -4.13
C LYS A 94 16.59 -10.29 -2.92
N PRO A 95 17.64 -10.02 -2.13
CA PRO A 95 17.93 -10.82 -0.94
C PRO A 95 16.84 -10.62 0.11
N TYR A 96 16.58 -11.70 0.84
CA TYR A 96 15.70 -11.72 2.00
C TYR A 96 16.45 -11.19 3.22
N THR A 97 16.28 -9.91 3.50
CA THR A 97 17.05 -9.22 4.55
C THR A 97 16.24 -8.88 5.79
N ILE A 98 14.92 -9.04 5.75
CA ILE A 98 14.00 -8.61 6.82
C ILE A 98 13.11 -9.78 7.21
N THR A 99 13.00 -10.04 8.52
CA THR A 99 12.03 -10.99 9.07
C THR A 99 10.73 -10.28 9.44
N ILE A 100 9.63 -11.02 9.51
CA ILE A 100 8.33 -10.47 9.94
C ILE A 100 8.41 -9.82 11.33
N ASP A 101 9.21 -10.38 12.24
CA ASP A 101 9.39 -9.89 13.61
C ASP A 101 10.14 -8.55 13.69
N ALA A 102 10.92 -8.20 12.65
CA ALA A 102 11.61 -6.93 12.58
C ALA A 102 10.71 -5.78 12.07
N LEU A 103 9.53 -6.09 11.50
CA LEU A 103 8.64 -5.07 10.92
C LEU A 103 8.17 -4.00 11.92
N PRO A 104 7.83 -4.32 13.20
CA PRO A 104 7.47 -3.30 14.18
C PRO A 104 8.60 -2.31 14.43
N GLU A 105 9.86 -2.76 14.46
CA GLU A 105 11.01 -1.87 14.66
C GLU A 105 11.27 -0.98 13.44
N ILE A 106 11.10 -1.53 12.23
CA ILE A 106 11.37 -0.82 10.97
C ILE A 106 10.25 0.17 10.63
N TYR A 107 8.99 -0.25 10.79
CA TYR A 107 7.82 0.48 10.29
C TYR A 107 6.92 1.07 11.39
N GLY A 108 7.12 0.67 12.65
CA GLY A 108 6.37 1.19 13.79
C GLY A 108 6.82 2.59 14.24
N ILE A 109 7.98 3.06 13.77
CA ILE A 109 8.45 4.42 14.03
C ILE A 109 7.54 5.49 13.39
N PRO A 110 7.51 6.73 13.91
CA PRO A 110 6.80 7.85 13.28
C PRO A 110 7.18 8.03 11.81
N PHE A 111 6.19 8.32 10.96
CA PHE A 111 6.39 8.55 9.53
C PHE A 111 5.43 9.62 9.01
N GLN A 112 5.84 10.33 7.96
CA GLN A 112 5.03 11.38 7.34
C GLN A 112 4.13 10.78 6.25
N TYR A 113 2.92 10.36 6.60
CA TYR A 113 1.97 9.70 5.68
C TYR A 113 1.79 10.49 4.38
N THR A 114 1.62 11.81 4.50
CA THR A 114 1.38 12.72 3.37
C THR A 114 2.54 12.75 2.37
N VAL A 115 3.79 12.61 2.82
CA VAL A 115 4.97 12.60 1.93
C VAL A 115 4.97 11.35 1.03
N TYR A 116 4.74 10.18 1.62
CA TYR A 116 4.73 8.92 0.88
C TYR A 116 3.50 8.81 -0.03
N SER A 117 2.31 9.11 0.47
CA SER A 117 1.07 9.07 -0.34
C SER A 117 1.11 10.06 -1.51
N LYS A 118 1.69 11.26 -1.33
CA LYS A 118 1.90 12.22 -2.43
C LYS A 118 2.87 11.71 -3.49
N THR A 119 3.95 11.05 -3.07
CA THR A 119 4.93 10.43 -3.98
C THR A 119 4.28 9.36 -4.84
N VAL A 120 3.50 8.46 -4.22
CA VAL A 120 2.73 7.41 -4.90
C VAL A 120 1.70 8.02 -5.85
N SER A 121 0.89 8.95 -5.38
CA SER A 121 -0.18 9.59 -6.17
C SER A 121 0.36 10.31 -7.39
N THR A 122 1.51 10.99 -7.26
CA THR A 122 2.18 11.68 -8.37
C THR A 122 2.55 10.67 -9.47
N HIS A 123 3.06 9.50 -9.09
CA HIS A 123 3.43 8.46 -10.04
C HIS A 123 2.21 7.76 -10.66
N MET A 124 1.12 7.60 -9.91
CA MET A 124 -0.17 7.15 -10.46
C MET A 124 -0.72 8.12 -11.52
N ILE A 125 -0.61 9.43 -11.28
CA ILE A 125 -1.00 10.47 -12.24
C ILE A 125 -0.11 10.42 -13.50
N LEU A 126 1.20 10.21 -13.36
CA LEU A 126 2.10 10.01 -14.50
C LEU A 126 1.72 8.76 -15.30
N ALA A 127 1.38 7.65 -14.64
CA ALA A 127 0.94 6.42 -15.30
C ALA A 127 -0.39 6.61 -16.03
N MET A 128 -1.32 7.37 -15.46
CA MET A 128 -2.59 7.75 -16.10
C MET A 128 -2.34 8.55 -17.39
N ARG A 129 -1.44 9.53 -17.36
CA ARG A 129 -1.07 10.32 -18.56
C ARG A 129 -0.45 9.46 -19.68
N LYS A 130 0.18 8.34 -19.33
CA LYS A 130 0.71 7.35 -20.28
C LYS A 130 -0.32 6.32 -20.74
N GLY A 131 -1.58 6.41 -20.27
CA GLY A 131 -2.63 5.43 -20.57
C GLY A 131 -2.44 4.09 -19.87
N TRP A 132 -1.54 3.99 -18.88
CA TRP A 132 -1.31 2.74 -18.16
C TRP A 132 -2.39 2.48 -17.13
N CYS A 133 -3.01 3.52 -16.56
CA CYS A 133 -4.09 3.42 -15.59
C CYS A 133 -5.26 4.31 -16.02
N SER A 134 -6.49 3.90 -15.70
CA SER A 134 -7.66 4.75 -15.95
C SER A 134 -7.72 5.89 -14.93
N ARG A 135 -8.39 6.98 -15.30
CA ARG A 135 -8.64 8.10 -14.37
C ARG A 135 -9.44 7.67 -13.16
N GLU A 136 -10.44 6.82 -13.36
CA GLU A 136 -11.33 6.33 -12.32
C GLU A 136 -10.57 5.51 -11.27
N ASP A 137 -9.72 4.58 -11.71
CA ASP A 137 -8.93 3.72 -10.83
C ASP A 137 -7.94 4.52 -9.97
N VAL A 138 -7.27 5.50 -10.60
CA VAL A 138 -6.34 6.38 -9.90
C VAL A 138 -7.08 7.24 -8.87
N GLN A 139 -8.19 7.86 -9.25
CA GLN A 139 -9.00 8.67 -8.33
C GLN A 139 -9.54 7.83 -7.17
N ARG A 140 -10.01 6.61 -7.42
CA ARG A 140 -10.48 5.69 -6.38
C ARG A 140 -9.37 5.39 -5.37
N THR A 141 -8.18 5.08 -5.85
CA THR A 141 -7.03 4.75 -4.99
C THR A 141 -6.60 5.94 -4.15
N ILE A 142 -6.53 7.13 -4.76
CA ILE A 142 -6.19 8.37 -4.05
C ILE A 142 -7.20 8.67 -2.95
N ARG A 143 -8.51 8.54 -3.23
CA ARG A 143 -9.55 8.70 -2.20
C ARG A 143 -9.36 7.74 -1.03
N CYS A 144 -9.07 6.47 -1.29
CA CYS A 144 -8.78 5.51 -0.21
C CYS A 144 -7.55 5.90 0.61
N MET A 145 -6.49 6.41 -0.04
CA MET A 145 -5.31 6.93 0.66
C MET A 145 -5.63 8.18 1.50
N GLU A 146 -6.56 9.03 1.09
CA GLU A 146 -7.01 10.20 1.85
C GLU A 146 -7.91 9.82 3.04
N GLU A 147 -8.79 8.84 2.85
CA GLU A 147 -9.68 8.32 3.89
C GLU A 147 -8.86 7.65 5.01
N ILE A 148 -7.92 6.78 4.64
CA ILE A 148 -7.10 6.06 5.60
C ILE A 148 -6.11 6.96 6.34
N ARG A 149 -5.67 8.06 5.70
CA ARG A 149 -4.80 9.08 6.32
C ARG A 149 -5.37 9.58 7.65
N ARG A 150 -6.69 9.74 7.74
CA ARG A 150 -7.39 10.23 8.95
C ARG A 150 -7.16 9.35 10.17
N PHE A 151 -6.76 8.09 9.97
CA PHE A 151 -6.46 7.15 11.03
C PHE A 151 -5.01 7.19 11.48
N TYR A 152 -4.08 7.73 10.67
CA TYR A 152 -2.63 7.49 10.87
C TYR A 152 -1.75 8.76 10.79
N ASP A 153 -2.30 9.89 10.35
CA ASP A 153 -1.60 11.18 10.23
C ASP A 153 -1.76 11.97 11.54
N PHE A 154 -0.99 11.56 12.57
CA PHE A 154 -1.01 12.16 13.91
C PHE A 154 0.11 13.18 14.16
N PHE A 155 0.77 13.65 13.10
CA PHE A 155 1.87 14.61 13.18
C PHE A 155 1.65 15.80 12.26
#